data_AF-A0A372Z0P7-F1
#
_entry.id   AF-A0A372Z0P7-F1
#
_cell.length_a   1.000
_cell.length_b   1.000
_cell.length_c   1.000
_cell.angle_alpha   90.00
_cell.angle_beta   90.00
_cell.angle_gamma   90.00
#
_symmetry.space_group_name_H-M   'P 1'
#
loop_
_entity.id
_entity.type
_entity.pdbx_description
1 polymer ?
#
loop_
_entity_poly.entity_id
_entity_poly.type
_entity_poly.pdbx_seq_one_letter_code
_entity_poly.pdbx_strand_id
1 'polypeptide(L)'
;MEGLIQFTGIVMIAFGILQIILFFKIWGMTNNVKRIWKKIDNKDFLSDACVSYIKGNLEETERLANEAFLQEVALLSKSSESYEDWIDNYIKIKEKYTRIFKKIDKPAPDFNKYKEPKMYLL
;
A
#
# COMPACT_ATOMS: atom_id res chain seq x y z
N MET A 1 9.21 -41.03 40.86
CA MET A 1 8.54 -39.71 40.91
C MET A 1 9.54 -38.58 40.69
N GLU A 2 10.69 -38.59 41.38
CA GLU A 2 11.69 -37.51 41.33
C GLU A 2 12.35 -37.30 39.95
N GLY A 3 12.77 -38.36 39.26
CA GLY A 3 13.37 -38.26 37.91
C GLY A 3 12.40 -37.78 36.82
N LEU A 4 11.10 -38.08 36.96
CA LEU A 4 10.05 -37.56 36.07
C LEU A 4 9.87 -36.06 36.27
N ILE A 5 9.86 -35.59 37.53
CA ILE A 5 9.75 -34.17 37.87
C ILE A 5 10.95 -33.38 37.32
N GLN A 6 12.16 -33.92 37.44
CA GLN A 6 13.37 -33.31 36.89
C GLN A 6 13.34 -33.23 35.37
N PHE A 7 12.95 -34.32 34.69
CA PHE A 7 12.79 -34.34 33.24
C PHE A 7 11.76 -33.32 32.75
N THR A 8 10.58 -33.29 33.37
CA THR A 8 9.54 -32.30 33.05
C THR A 8 10.03 -30.87 33.28
N GLY A 9 10.79 -30.61 34.35
CA GLY A 9 11.37 -29.30 34.63
C GLY A 9 12.32 -28.83 33.51
N ILE A 10 13.21 -29.71 33.04
CA ILE A 10 14.14 -29.42 31.94
C ILE A 10 13.36 -29.12 30.65
N VAL A 11 12.35 -29.92 30.33
CA VAL A 11 11.50 -29.71 29.15
C VAL A 11 10.78 -28.36 29.21
N MET A 12 10.26 -27.96 30.38
CA MET A 12 9.58 -26.66 30.55
C MET A 12 10.54 -25.47 30.39
N ILE A 13 11.78 -25.59 30.89
CA ILE A 13 12.80 -24.55 30.71
C ILE A 13 13.20 -24.43 29.23
N ALA A 14 13.46 -25.56 28.57
CA ALA A 14 13.78 -25.59 27.14
C ALA A 14 12.65 -25.00 26.30
N PHE A 15 11.39 -25.32 26.64
CA PHE A 15 10.22 -24.74 26.01
C PHE A 15 10.14 -23.23 26.23
N GLY A 16 10.39 -22.73 27.45
CA GLY A 16 10.42 -21.30 27.76
C GLY A 16 11.45 -20.54 26.93
N ILE A 17 12.67 -21.06 26.82
CA ILE A 17 13.73 -20.48 25.97
C ILE A 17 13.32 -20.48 24.50
N LEU A 18 12.74 -21.58 24.02
CA LEU A 18 12.25 -21.69 22.64
C LEU A 18 11.14 -20.65 22.36
N GLN A 19 10.21 -20.44 23.28
CA GLN A 19 9.16 -19.42 23.14
C GLN A 19 9.74 -18.02 23.04
N ILE A 20 10.73 -17.66 23.88
CA ILE A 20 11.39 -16.35 23.81
C ILE A 20 12.03 -16.11 22.44
N ILE A 21 12.73 -17.12 21.89
CA ILE A 21 13.33 -17.04 20.54
C ILE A 21 12.25 -16.85 19.46
N LEU A 22 11.13 -17.59 19.57
CA LEU A 22 10.01 -17.46 18.64
C LEU A 22 9.37 -16.07 18.70
N PHE A 23 9.22 -15.47 19.88
CA PHE A 23 8.73 -14.09 20.02
C PHE A 23 9.62 -13.07 19.32
N PHE A 24 10.95 -13.13 19.49
CA PHE A 24 11.87 -12.25 18.77
C PHE A 24 11.82 -12.45 17.25
N LYS A 25 11.63 -13.69 16.79
CA LYS A 25 11.51 -14.01 15.36
C LYS A 25 10.24 -13.41 14.76
N ILE A 26 9.10 -13.55 15.43
CA ILE A 26 7.83 -12.96 14.99
C ILE A 26 7.92 -11.43 15.00
N TRP A 27 8.48 -10.82 16.05
CA TRP A 27 8.67 -9.37 16.12
C TRP A 27 9.53 -8.85 14.95
N GLY A 28 10.65 -9.52 14.65
CA GLY A 28 11.47 -9.18 13.48
C GLY A 28 10.71 -9.22 12.15
N MET A 29 9.85 -10.22 11.97
CA MET A 29 8.97 -10.32 10.79
C MET A 29 7.92 -9.21 10.77
N THR A 30 7.24 -8.93 11.89
CA THR A 30 6.25 -7.85 11.99
C THR A 30 6.87 -6.47 11.73
N ASN A 31 8.11 -6.22 12.19
CA ASN A 31 8.82 -4.97 11.92
C ASN A 31 9.20 -4.83 10.44
N ASN A 32 9.61 -5.93 9.78
CA ASN A 32 9.86 -5.93 8.34
C ASN A 32 8.59 -5.64 7.54
N VAL A 33 7.45 -6.23 7.92
CA VAL A 33 6.13 -5.95 7.31
C VAL A 33 5.79 -4.46 7.48
N LYS A 34 5.91 -3.90 8.69
CA LYS A 34 5.68 -2.48 8.96
C LYS A 34 6.55 -1.56 8.08
N ARG A 35 7.81 -1.94 7.83
CA ARG A 35 8.74 -1.20 6.95
C ARG A 35 8.34 -1.28 5.47
N ILE A 36 7.82 -2.42 5.01
CA ILE A 36 7.31 -2.60 3.64
C ILE A 36 6.08 -1.72 3.43
N TRP A 37 5.10 -1.77 4.33
CA TRP A 37 3.91 -0.92 4.27
C TRP A 37 4.27 0.57 4.24
N LYS A 38 5.21 1.02 5.08
CA LYS A 38 5.68 2.42 5.09
C LYS A 38 6.34 2.84 3.76
N LYS A 39 6.99 1.93 3.04
CA LYS A 39 7.61 2.21 1.73
C LYS A 39 6.56 2.25 0.61
N ILE A 40 5.54 1.40 0.68
CA ILE A 40 4.40 1.42 -0.25
C ILE A 40 3.61 2.72 -0.07
N ASP A 41 3.39 3.13 1.17
CA ASP A 41 2.66 4.36 1.53
C ASP A 41 3.42 5.65 1.14
N ASN A 42 4.75 5.60 0.96
CA ASN A 42 5.58 6.75 0.60
C ASN A 42 5.81 6.96 -0.90
N LYS A 43 5.22 6.12 -1.77
CA LYS A 43 5.36 6.35 -3.22
C LYS A 43 4.38 7.45 -3.63
N ASP A 44 4.84 8.70 -3.56
CA ASP A 44 4.09 9.83 -4.08
C ASP A 44 4.09 9.76 -5.62
N PHE A 45 3.05 9.12 -6.16
CA PHE A 45 2.82 8.95 -7.59
C PHE A 45 2.82 10.29 -8.34
N LEU A 46 2.55 11.41 -7.66
CA LEU A 46 2.50 12.74 -8.25
C LEU A 46 3.85 13.45 -8.30
N SER A 47 4.92 12.91 -7.70
CA SER A 47 6.20 13.63 -7.59
C SER A 47 6.74 14.08 -8.96
N ASP A 48 6.70 13.20 -9.96
CA ASP A 48 7.14 13.52 -11.32
C ASP A 48 6.23 14.57 -11.99
N ALA A 49 4.91 14.46 -11.80
CA ALA A 49 3.95 15.45 -12.31
C ALA A 49 4.18 16.83 -11.69
N CYS A 50 4.43 16.91 -10.37
CA CYS A 50 4.77 18.14 -9.67
C CYS A 50 6.06 18.78 -10.21
N VAL A 51 7.10 17.97 -10.46
CA VAL A 51 8.36 18.46 -11.04
C VAL A 51 8.12 19.05 -12.43
N SER A 52 7.34 18.38 -13.28
CA SER A 52 6.98 18.88 -14.62
C SER A 52 6.14 20.15 -14.56
N TYR A 53 5.25 20.28 -13.58
CA TYR A 53 4.44 21.47 -13.36
C TYR A 53 5.32 22.68 -13.00
N ILE A 54 6.28 22.49 -12.08
CA ILE A 54 7.25 23.52 -11.69
C ILE A 54 8.13 23.95 -12.88
N LYS A 55 8.47 23.00 -13.77
CA LYS A 55 9.20 23.29 -15.01
C LYS A 55 8.36 24.05 -16.06
N GLY A 56 7.05 24.20 -15.83
CA GLY A 56 6.12 24.85 -16.76
C GLY A 56 5.70 23.96 -17.94
N ASN A 57 6.03 22.66 -17.93
CA ASN A 57 5.62 21.75 -18.99
C ASN A 57 4.25 21.13 -18.66
N LEU A 58 3.18 21.83 -19.06
CA LEU A 58 1.80 21.43 -18.74
C LEU A 58 1.36 20.15 -19.45
N GLU A 59 1.85 19.88 -20.66
CA GLU A 59 1.51 18.65 -21.40
C GLU A 59 2.10 17.41 -20.71
N GLU A 60 3.37 17.50 -20.31
CA GLU A 60 4.02 16.41 -19.57
C GLU A 60 3.44 16.26 -18.16
N THR A 61 3.05 17.37 -17.52
CA THR A 61 2.34 17.34 -16.24
C THR A 61 1.03 16.59 -16.33
N GLU A 62 0.24 16.86 -17.37
CA GLU A 62 -1.03 16.18 -17.64
C GLU A 62 -0.83 14.67 -17.83
N ARG A 63 0.17 14.31 -18.66
CA ARG A 63 0.53 12.91 -18.93
C ARG A 63 0.90 12.17 -17.65
N LEU A 64 1.80 12.76 -16.85
CA LEU A 64 2.29 12.17 -15.60
C LEU A 64 1.20 12.11 -14.52
N ALA A 65 0.33 13.12 -14.44
CA ALA A 65 -0.81 13.10 -13.51
C ALA A 65 -1.81 11.99 -13.85
N ASN A 66 -2.05 11.74 -15.14
CA ASN A 66 -2.87 10.61 -15.57
C ASN A 66 -2.19 9.26 -15.28
N GLU A 67 -0.89 9.15 -15.51
CA GLU A 67 -0.12 7.94 -15.18
C GLU A 67 -0.14 7.65 -13.67
N ALA A 68 0.03 8.68 -12.84
CA ALA A 68 -0.05 8.60 -11.39
C ALA A 68 -1.41 8.09 -10.92
N PHE A 69 -2.51 8.59 -11.51
CA PHE A 69 -3.85 8.09 -11.25
C PHE A 69 -3.96 6.59 -11.52
N LEU A 70 -3.49 6.13 -12.68
CA LEU A 70 -3.54 4.72 -13.05
C LEU A 70 -2.70 3.82 -12.13
N GLN A 71 -1.54 4.31 -11.68
CA GLN A 71 -0.70 3.58 -10.72
C GLN A 71 -1.38 3.45 -9.35
N GLU A 72 -2.04 4.51 -8.87
CA GLU A 72 -2.76 4.50 -7.59
C GLU A 72 -4.00 3.59 -7.65
N VAL A 73 -4.73 3.59 -8.77
CA VAL A 73 -5.86 2.68 -9.01
C VAL A 73 -5.40 1.22 -9.10
N ALA A 74 -4.29 0.94 -9.80
CA ALA A 74 -3.73 -0.41 -9.89
C ALA A 74 -3.13 -0.92 -8.56
N LEU A 75 -2.69 -0.01 -7.68
CA LEU A 75 -2.31 -0.36 -6.31
C LEU A 75 -3.54 -0.71 -5.49
N LEU A 76 -4.58 0.15 -5.57
CA LEU A 76 -5.85 -0.07 -4.86
C LEU A 76 -6.46 -1.43 -5.22
N SER A 77 -6.39 -1.84 -6.49
CA SER A 77 -7.02 -3.09 -6.95
C SER A 77 -6.36 -4.33 -6.34
N LYS A 78 -5.11 -4.20 -5.88
CA LYS A 78 -4.33 -5.26 -5.21
C LYS A 78 -4.50 -5.23 -3.70
N SER A 79 -4.81 -4.07 -3.12
CA SER A 79 -4.92 -3.90 -1.66
C SER A 79 -6.35 -3.95 -1.14
N SER A 80 -7.36 -3.74 -1.99
CA SER A 80 -8.76 -3.71 -1.55
C SER A 80 -9.23 -5.07 -1.04
N GLU A 81 -9.85 -5.07 0.13
CA GLU A 81 -10.32 -6.29 0.82
C GLU A 81 -11.72 -6.71 0.35
N SER A 82 -12.50 -5.76 -0.17
CA SER A 82 -13.87 -5.98 -0.65
C SER A 82 -14.23 -5.03 -1.79
N TYR A 83 -15.34 -5.29 -2.47
CA TYR A 83 -15.86 -4.38 -3.49
C TYR A 83 -16.31 -3.03 -2.91
N GLU A 84 -16.85 -3.02 -1.70
CA GLU A 84 -17.26 -1.79 -1.01
C GLU A 84 -16.03 -0.92 -0.68
N ASP A 85 -14.98 -1.54 -0.11
CA ASP A 85 -13.71 -0.88 0.15
C ASP A 85 -13.04 -0.35 -1.13
N TRP A 86 -13.11 -1.12 -2.22
CA TRP A 86 -12.68 -0.66 -3.55
C TRP A 86 -13.42 0.61 -3.99
N ILE A 87 -14.75 0.61 -3.96
CA ILE A 87 -15.55 1.73 -4.45
C ILE A 87 -15.31 2.99 -3.61
N ASP A 88 -15.27 2.87 -2.30
CA ASP A 88 -15.06 3.99 -1.40
C ASP A 88 -13.70 4.66 -1.63
N ASN A 89 -12.63 3.87 -1.75
CA ASN A 89 -11.30 4.41 -1.98
C ASN A 89 -11.13 4.91 -3.42
N TYR A 90 -11.76 4.25 -4.40
CA TYR A 90 -11.77 4.69 -5.79
C TYR A 90 -12.37 6.09 -5.93
N ILE A 91 -13.49 6.36 -5.24
CA ILE A 91 -14.13 7.69 -5.23
C ILE A 91 -13.17 8.74 -4.68
N LYS A 92 -12.47 8.46 -3.58
CA LYS A 92 -11.48 9.38 -2.99
C LYS A 92 -10.34 9.68 -3.96
N ILE A 93 -9.80 8.67 -4.64
CA ILE A 93 -8.76 8.83 -5.67
C ILE A 93 -9.31 9.70 -6.81
N LYS A 94 -10.50 9.38 -7.35
CA LYS A 94 -11.13 10.17 -8.42
C LYS A 94 -11.29 11.65 -8.05
N GLU A 95 -11.73 11.94 -6.84
CA GLU A 95 -11.89 13.33 -6.37
C GLU A 95 -10.54 14.04 -6.24
N LYS A 96 -9.52 13.37 -5.68
CA LYS A 96 -8.15 13.89 -5.58
C LYS A 96 -7.62 14.30 -6.95
N TYR A 97 -7.68 13.42 -7.94
CA TYR A 97 -7.15 13.71 -9.27
C TYR A 97 -8.00 14.72 -10.04
N THR A 98 -9.32 14.71 -9.90
CA THR A 98 -10.18 15.77 -10.46
C THR A 98 -9.74 17.17 -9.99
N ARG A 99 -9.41 17.31 -8.70
CA ARG A 99 -8.89 18.58 -8.14
C ARG A 99 -7.52 18.95 -8.71
N ILE A 100 -6.67 17.97 -8.99
CA ILE A 100 -5.33 18.19 -9.58
C ILE A 100 -5.45 18.67 -11.01
N PHE A 101 -6.24 17.99 -11.85
CA PHE A 101 -6.49 18.39 -13.24
C PHE A 101 -7.07 19.81 -13.32
N LYS A 102 -8.00 20.15 -12.40
CA LYS A 102 -8.51 21.52 -12.26
C LYS A 102 -7.42 22.54 -11.89
N LYS A 103 -6.45 22.19 -11.05
CA LYS A 103 -5.35 23.09 -10.64
C LYS A 103 -4.37 23.39 -11.76
N ILE A 104 -4.16 22.43 -12.67
CA ILE A 104 -3.25 22.58 -13.82
C ILE A 104 -3.98 23.11 -15.07
N ASP A 105 -5.24 23.53 -14.93
CA ASP A 105 -6.10 24.04 -16.00
C ASP A 105 -6.25 23.06 -17.20
N LYS A 106 -6.36 21.76 -16.89
CA LYS A 106 -6.56 20.69 -17.87
C LYS A 106 -7.87 19.95 -17.63
N PRO A 107 -8.52 19.46 -18.69
CA PRO A 107 -9.71 18.62 -18.54
C PRO A 107 -9.33 17.31 -17.84
N ALA A 108 -10.12 16.91 -16.85
CA ALA A 108 -9.93 15.61 -16.23
C ALA A 108 -10.29 14.49 -17.24
N PRO A 109 -9.48 13.43 -17.33
CA PRO A 109 -9.85 12.23 -18.08
C PRO A 109 -11.18 11.65 -17.59
N ASP A 110 -11.87 10.88 -18.44
CA ASP A 110 -13.01 10.08 -17.99
C ASP A 110 -12.55 8.94 -17.08
N PHE A 111 -12.42 9.27 -15.80
CA PHE A 111 -12.03 8.31 -14.79
C PHE A 111 -13.06 7.19 -14.64
N ASN A 112 -14.34 7.36 -15.01
CA ASN A 112 -15.32 6.28 -14.79
C ASN A 112 -14.99 5.01 -15.59
N LYS A 113 -14.20 5.12 -16.66
CA LYS A 113 -13.66 4.00 -17.43
C LYS A 113 -12.88 2.99 -16.57
N TYR A 114 -12.24 3.44 -15.49
CA TYR A 114 -11.37 2.63 -14.64
C TYR A 114 -12.06 2.15 -13.34
N LYS A 115 -13.37 2.38 -13.22
CA LYS A 115 -14.13 2.04 -12.01
C LYS A 115 -14.26 0.52 -11.80
N GLU A 116 -14.17 -0.27 -12.87
CA GLU A 116 -14.31 -1.73 -12.79
C GLU A 116 -12.99 -2.42 -12.40
N PRO A 117 -12.93 -3.09 -11.24
CA PRO A 117 -11.68 -3.67 -10.73
C PRO A 117 -11.17 -4.85 -11.58
N LYS A 118 -12.05 -5.50 -12.34
CA LYS A 118 -11.71 -6.65 -13.21
C LYS A 118 -10.64 -6.31 -14.25
N MET A 119 -10.45 -5.04 -14.60
CA MET A 119 -9.42 -4.61 -15.56
C MET A 119 -7.98 -4.79 -15.04
N TYR A 120 -7.79 -4.99 -13.73
CA TYR A 120 -6.46 -4.98 -13.09
C TYR A 120 -6.03 -6.35 -12.54
N LEU A 121 -6.77 -7.42 -12.85
CA LEU A 121 -6.45 -8.81 -12.46
C LEU A 121 -5.46 -9.50 -13.42
N LEU A 122 -4.60 -8.74 -14.09
CA LEU A 122 -3.48 -9.25 -14.92
C LEU A 122 -2.31 -9.70 -14.03
#